data_AF-A0A7J4K2Q5-F1
#
_entry.id   AF-A0A7J4K2Q5-F1
#
_cell.length_a   1.000
_cell.length_b   1.000
_cell.length_c   1.000
_cell.angle_alpha   90.00
_cell.angle_beta   90.00
_cell.angle_gamma   90.00
#
_symmetry.space_group_name_H-M   'P 1'
#
loop_
_entity.id
_entity.type
_entity.pdbx_description
1 polymer ?
#
loop_
_entity_poly.entity_id
_entity_poly.type
_entity_poly.pdbx_seq_one_letter_code
_entity_poly.pdbx_strand_id
1 'polypeptide(L)'
;MRPFACDAVIIEDNKIVLIQCAADPFRGEWAVPGGRIEDNETAEQCLKREVKEETGLDVESIMLVGIYSDPNRDPRGVIAACYLCKRTGGQLKGGDDAADAKWFPLDAVPQLAADHLKIVKDAIRYATVKKGFTAVCDDLLALGLVKEDAEVVADCIKTKKVCSWSNNEIVSEKTIAALQQYLTINGHPIVVNINAMPNRSKYIWEVKLKK
;
A
#
# COMPACT_ATOMS: atom_id res chain seq x y z
N MET A 1 16.03 -24.45 4.34
CA MET A 1 15.92 -23.03 4.76
C MET A 1 15.01 -22.33 3.75
N ARG A 2 14.07 -21.48 4.18
CA ARG A 2 13.19 -20.74 3.25
C ARG A 2 13.99 -19.62 2.59
N PRO A 3 13.97 -19.47 1.24
CA PRO A 3 14.69 -18.38 0.57
C PRO A 3 14.04 -17.03 0.91
N PHE A 4 14.87 -15.99 0.96
CA PHE A 4 14.44 -14.61 1.19
C PHE A 4 14.50 -13.82 -0.11
N ALA A 5 13.48 -13.01 -0.37
CA ALA A 5 13.32 -12.23 -1.59
C ALA A 5 12.97 -10.77 -1.28
N CYS A 6 13.13 -9.90 -2.26
CA CYS A 6 12.78 -8.50 -2.19
C CYS A 6 11.85 -8.12 -3.35
N ASP A 7 10.70 -7.51 -3.02
CA ASP A 7 9.69 -7.07 -3.98
C ASP A 7 9.62 -5.53 -4.01
N ALA A 8 9.55 -4.93 -5.20
CA ALA A 8 9.53 -3.49 -5.42
C ALA A 8 8.18 -3.00 -5.96
N VAL A 9 7.46 -2.21 -5.16
CA VAL A 9 6.32 -1.43 -5.63
C VAL A 9 6.82 -0.07 -6.11
N ILE A 10 6.66 0.21 -7.41
CA ILE A 10 7.04 1.48 -8.03
C ILE A 10 5.78 2.13 -8.59
N ILE A 11 5.39 3.27 -8.02
CA ILE A 11 4.18 4.01 -8.40
C ILE A 11 4.57 5.41 -8.89
N GLU A 12 4.11 5.78 -10.08
CA GLU A 12 4.32 7.07 -10.73
C GLU A 12 3.07 7.43 -11.53
N ASP A 13 2.60 8.68 -11.45
CA ASP A 13 1.45 9.18 -12.22
C ASP A 13 0.19 8.27 -12.22
N ASN A 14 -0.18 7.78 -11.03
CA ASN A 14 -1.31 6.85 -10.82
C ASN A 14 -1.18 5.53 -11.61
N LYS A 15 0.05 5.12 -11.93
CA LYS A 15 0.39 3.85 -12.55
C LYS A 15 1.40 3.09 -11.71
N ILE A 16 1.43 1.78 -11.87
CA ILE A 16 2.37 0.87 -11.23
C ILE A 16 3.20 0.13 -12.29
N VAL A 17 4.48 -0.10 -12.00
CA VAL A 17 5.32 -0.99 -12.80
C VAL A 17 5.02 -2.44 -12.43
N LEU A 18 4.71 -3.25 -13.44
CA LEU A 18 4.62 -4.70 -13.31
C LEU A 18 5.48 -5.38 -14.38
N ILE A 19 5.95 -6.57 -14.05
CA ILE A 19 6.68 -7.47 -14.94
C ILE A 19 5.86 -8.71 -15.23
N GLN A 20 6.04 -9.29 -16.41
CA GLN A 20 5.44 -10.58 -16.75
C GLN A 20 6.46 -11.67 -16.49
N CYS A 21 6.16 -12.60 -15.57
CA CYS A 21 7.08 -13.65 -15.18
C CYS A 21 7.43 -14.56 -16.38
N ALA A 22 8.72 -14.75 -16.68
CA ALA A 22 9.16 -15.64 -17.75
C ALA A 22 9.27 -17.11 -17.31
N ALA A 23 9.29 -17.38 -16.00
CA ALA A 23 9.55 -18.69 -15.40
C ALA A 23 8.39 -19.24 -14.56
N ASP A 24 8.36 -20.56 -14.42
CA ASP A 24 7.42 -21.28 -13.55
C ASP A 24 7.71 -20.99 -12.06
N PRO A 25 6.70 -21.00 -11.17
CA PRO A 25 5.33 -21.50 -11.37
C PRO A 25 4.34 -20.48 -11.93
N PHE A 26 4.73 -19.21 -12.08
CA PHE A 26 3.83 -18.11 -12.43
C PHE A 26 4.01 -17.61 -13.87
N ARG A 27 4.54 -18.47 -14.75
CA ARG A 27 4.89 -18.10 -16.13
C ARG A 27 3.71 -17.44 -16.84
N GLY A 28 3.92 -16.23 -17.36
CA GLY A 28 2.93 -15.45 -18.08
C GLY A 28 2.00 -14.60 -17.18
N GLU A 29 2.03 -14.79 -15.86
CA GLU A 29 1.34 -13.92 -14.90
C GLU A 29 2.12 -12.62 -14.68
N TRP A 30 1.42 -11.60 -14.17
CA TRP A 30 2.04 -10.31 -13.83
C TRP A 30 2.42 -10.25 -12.35
N ALA A 31 3.52 -9.59 -12.04
CA ALA A 31 4.04 -9.43 -10.70
C ALA A 31 4.65 -8.04 -10.53
N VAL A 32 4.76 -7.56 -9.28
CA VAL A 32 5.75 -6.50 -8.99
C VAL A 32 7.17 -7.05 -9.24
N PRO A 33 8.11 -6.20 -9.71
CA PRO A 33 9.50 -6.61 -9.89
C PRO A 33 10.15 -7.02 -8.57
N GLY A 34 11.03 -8.01 -8.62
CA GLY A 34 11.64 -8.55 -7.43
C GLY A 34 12.21 -9.96 -7.61
N GLY A 35 13.15 -10.30 -6.73
CA GLY A 35 13.84 -11.58 -6.81
C GLY A 35 14.55 -11.93 -5.51
N ARG A 36 15.40 -12.96 -5.57
CA ARG A 36 16.04 -13.52 -4.37
C ARG A 36 17.24 -12.67 -3.97
N ILE A 37 17.43 -12.54 -2.66
CA ILE A 37 18.67 -11.96 -2.12
C ILE A 37 19.81 -12.94 -2.33
N GLU A 38 20.92 -12.46 -2.89
CA GLU A 38 22.19 -13.18 -3.01
C GLU A 38 23.05 -13.07 -1.74
N ASP A 39 24.01 -13.98 -1.57
CA ASP A 39 24.81 -14.11 -0.34
C ASP A 39 25.61 -12.85 0.05
N ASN A 40 25.95 -11.99 -0.91
CA ASN A 40 26.84 -10.85 -0.71
C ASN A 40 26.16 -9.48 -0.92
N GLU A 41 24.84 -9.41 -0.80
CA GLU A 41 24.09 -8.16 -0.96
C GLU A 41 23.10 -7.89 0.19
N THR A 42 22.84 -6.62 0.48
CA THR A 42 21.71 -6.22 1.35
C THR A 42 20.40 -6.34 0.60
N ALA A 43 19.28 -6.33 1.33
CA ALA A 43 17.94 -6.29 0.73
C ALA A 43 17.76 -5.10 -0.23
N GLU A 44 18.31 -3.93 0.11
CA GLU A 44 18.26 -2.74 -0.75
C GLU A 44 19.14 -2.88 -2.00
N GLN A 45 20.27 -3.59 -1.90
CA GLN A 45 21.13 -3.88 -3.05
C GLN A 45 20.45 -4.87 -4.00
N CYS A 46 19.90 -5.96 -3.46
CA CYS A 46 19.06 -6.92 -4.17
C CYS A 46 17.94 -6.19 -4.93
N LEU A 47 17.16 -5.37 -4.22
CA LEU A 47 16.04 -4.65 -4.81
C LEU A 47 16.46 -3.74 -5.98
N LYS A 48 17.59 -3.04 -5.86
CA LYS A 48 18.12 -2.20 -6.94
C LYS A 48 18.58 -3.02 -8.14
N ARG A 49 19.23 -4.16 -7.90
CA ARG A 49 19.71 -5.10 -8.92
C ARG A 49 18.52 -5.69 -9.69
N GLU A 50 17.59 -6.32 -8.99
CA GLU A 50 16.40 -6.97 -9.56
C GLU A 50 15.55 -5.99 -10.38
N VAL A 51 15.24 -4.81 -9.83
CA VAL A 51 14.49 -3.79 -10.58
C VAL A 51 15.24 -3.37 -11.84
N LYS A 52 16.57 -3.25 -11.78
CA LYS A 52 17.37 -2.87 -12.95
C LYS A 52 17.35 -3.96 -14.03
N GLU A 53 17.51 -5.21 -13.63
CA GLU A 53 17.55 -6.39 -14.50
C GLU A 53 16.20 -6.62 -15.19
N GLU A 54 15.11 -6.59 -14.43
CA GLU A 54 13.78 -6.94 -14.93
C GLU A 54 13.07 -5.80 -15.66
N THR A 55 13.38 -4.54 -15.33
CA THR A 55 12.62 -3.38 -15.81
C THR A 55 13.45 -2.31 -16.51
N GLY A 56 14.79 -2.37 -16.41
CA GLY A 56 15.70 -1.32 -16.90
C GLY A 56 15.68 -0.03 -16.07
N LEU A 57 14.84 0.06 -15.03
CA LEU A 57 14.68 1.24 -14.19
C LEU A 57 15.74 1.32 -13.10
N ASP A 58 16.06 2.55 -12.69
CA ASP A 58 16.86 2.81 -11.49
C ASP A 58 15.93 3.31 -10.38
N VAL A 59 16.13 2.81 -9.15
CA VAL A 59 15.27 3.14 -7.99
C VAL A 59 16.07 3.52 -6.75
N GLU A 60 15.47 4.40 -5.94
CA GLU A 60 15.93 4.81 -4.62
C GLU A 60 14.75 5.02 -3.66
N SER A 61 15.02 5.61 -2.48
CA SER A 61 14.01 5.93 -1.46
C SER A 61 13.19 4.69 -1.05
N ILE A 62 13.92 3.62 -0.77
CA ILE A 62 13.43 2.29 -0.48
C ILE A 62 12.83 2.27 0.93
N MET A 63 11.52 2.04 1.04
CA MET A 63 10.82 1.95 2.32
C MET A 63 10.14 0.61 2.48
N LEU A 64 10.42 -0.07 3.59
CA LEU A 64 9.78 -1.35 3.89
C LEU A 64 8.27 -1.14 4.12
N VAL A 65 7.47 -1.78 3.27
CA VAL A 65 6.01 -1.86 3.40
C VAL A 65 5.66 -2.99 4.38
N GLY A 66 6.31 -4.14 4.24
CA GLY A 66 6.07 -5.30 5.10
C GLY A 66 6.90 -6.51 4.73
N ILE A 67 6.84 -7.53 5.58
CA ILE A 67 7.43 -8.86 5.35
C ILE A 67 6.29 -9.87 5.19
N TYR A 68 6.28 -10.58 4.07
CA TYR A 68 5.26 -11.53 3.67
C TYR A 68 5.82 -12.95 3.80
N SER A 69 5.31 -13.69 4.77
CA SER A 69 5.89 -14.96 5.22
C SER A 69 4.89 -16.13 5.30
N ASP A 70 3.65 -15.94 4.82
CA ASP A 70 2.66 -17.03 4.74
C ASP A 70 3.29 -18.23 4.00
N PRO A 71 3.27 -19.44 4.57
CA PRO A 71 3.87 -20.61 3.92
C PRO A 71 3.22 -20.97 2.58
N ASN A 72 1.99 -20.52 2.32
CA ASN A 72 1.24 -20.81 1.11
C ASN A 72 1.31 -19.68 0.06
N ARG A 73 2.03 -18.58 0.33
CA ARG A 73 2.09 -17.44 -0.61
C ARG A 73 2.76 -17.80 -1.93
N ASP A 74 3.76 -18.67 -1.87
CA ASP A 74 4.57 -19.10 -3.00
C ASP A 74 4.90 -20.58 -2.81
N PRO A 75 4.65 -21.46 -3.79
CA PRO A 75 4.89 -22.91 -3.65
C PRO A 75 6.37 -23.25 -3.46
N ARG A 76 7.30 -22.32 -3.73
CA ARG A 76 8.74 -22.44 -3.48
C ARG A 76 9.11 -22.13 -2.02
N GLY A 77 8.15 -21.72 -1.19
CA GLY A 77 8.34 -21.45 0.24
C GLY A 77 9.07 -20.14 0.54
N VAL A 78 8.96 -19.14 -0.32
CA VAL A 78 9.68 -17.85 -0.23
C VAL A 78 9.13 -16.97 0.92
N ILE A 79 10.02 -16.23 1.58
CA ILE A 79 9.67 -15.05 2.41
C ILE A 79 10.08 -13.80 1.62
N ALA A 80 9.19 -12.81 1.51
CA ALA A 80 9.50 -11.59 0.76
C ALA A 80 9.43 -10.34 1.65
N ALA A 81 10.44 -9.48 1.57
CA ALA A 81 10.35 -8.11 2.06
C ALA A 81 9.92 -7.21 0.91
N CYS A 82 8.78 -6.55 1.04
CA CYS A 82 8.29 -5.63 0.03
C CYS A 82 8.64 -4.20 0.38
N TYR A 83 9.06 -3.44 -0.62
CA TYR A 83 9.43 -2.05 -0.50
C TYR A 83 8.67 -1.15 -1.46
N LEU A 84 8.29 0.04 -0.99
CA LEU A 84 7.85 1.13 -1.85
C LEU A 84 9.10 1.89 -2.32
N CYS A 85 9.22 2.05 -3.63
CA CYS A 85 10.40 2.60 -4.29
C CYS A 85 10.07 3.83 -5.12
N LYS A 86 11.02 4.77 -5.17
CA LYS A 86 10.97 5.92 -6.07
C LYS A 86 11.91 5.67 -7.24
N ARG A 87 11.40 5.75 -8.46
CA ARG A 87 12.23 5.75 -9.67
C ARG A 87 13.12 6.99 -9.71
N THR A 88 14.38 6.81 -10.07
CA THR A 88 15.38 7.87 -10.24
C THR A 88 15.94 7.94 -11.66
N GLY A 89 15.72 6.90 -12.49
CA GLY A 89 16.24 6.84 -13.84
C GLY A 89 15.74 5.64 -14.64
N GLY A 90 16.45 5.35 -15.73
CA GLY A 90 16.18 4.23 -16.63
C GLY A 90 15.01 4.42 -17.58
N GLN A 91 14.82 3.45 -18.47
CA GLN A 91 13.68 3.36 -19.38
C GLN A 91 13.02 2.00 -19.20
N LEU A 92 11.69 1.98 -19.08
CA LEU A 92 10.96 0.76 -18.79
C LEU A 92 11.07 -0.20 -19.99
N LYS A 93 11.66 -1.36 -19.74
CA LYS A 93 11.80 -2.44 -20.70
C LYS A 93 11.98 -3.76 -19.94
N GLY A 94 11.23 -4.80 -20.33
CA GLY A 94 11.44 -6.15 -19.80
C GLY A 94 12.86 -6.65 -20.08
N GLY A 95 13.43 -7.36 -19.12
CA GLY A 95 14.75 -7.98 -19.20
C GLY A 95 14.87 -9.19 -18.29
N ASP A 96 15.89 -10.00 -18.54
CA ASP A 96 16.24 -11.19 -17.75
C ASP A 96 15.05 -12.16 -17.54
N ASP A 97 14.61 -12.35 -16.29
CA ASP A 97 13.49 -13.22 -15.93
C ASP A 97 12.10 -12.57 -16.14
N ALA A 98 12.05 -11.34 -16.65
CA ALA A 98 10.84 -10.66 -17.07
C ALA A 98 10.65 -10.73 -18.60
N ALA A 99 9.61 -11.44 -19.03
CA ALA A 99 9.24 -11.51 -20.45
C ALA A 99 8.77 -10.15 -21.01
N ASP A 100 8.23 -9.29 -20.14
CA ASP A 100 7.75 -7.96 -20.45
C ASP A 100 7.73 -7.09 -19.18
N ALA A 101 7.75 -5.77 -19.32
CA ALA A 101 7.59 -4.83 -18.22
C ALA A 101 6.74 -3.63 -18.67
N LYS A 102 5.66 -3.33 -17.95
CA LYS A 102 4.67 -2.31 -18.33
C LYS A 102 4.18 -1.48 -17.16
N TRP A 103 3.76 -0.25 -17.49
CA TRP A 103 2.97 0.58 -16.61
C TRP A 103 1.49 0.20 -16.69
N PHE A 104 0.88 -0.12 -15.56
CA PHE A 104 -0.55 -0.37 -15.44
C PHE A 104 -1.22 0.74 -14.63
N PRO A 105 -2.40 1.25 -15.04
CA PRO A 105 -3.20 2.12 -14.18
C PRO A 105 -3.52 1.43 -12.85
N LEU A 106 -3.46 2.17 -11.73
CA LEU A 106 -3.77 1.61 -10.40
C LEU A 106 -5.22 1.12 -10.25
N ASP A 107 -6.14 1.67 -11.06
CA ASP A 107 -7.54 1.25 -11.14
C ASP A 107 -7.80 0.10 -12.14
N ALA A 108 -6.77 -0.32 -12.87
CA ALA A 108 -6.84 -1.39 -13.86
C ALA A 108 -5.65 -2.38 -13.74
N VAL A 109 -5.25 -2.68 -12.50
CA VAL A 109 -4.21 -3.69 -12.21
C VAL A 109 -4.72 -5.08 -12.60
N PRO A 110 -3.96 -5.87 -13.38
CA PRO A 110 -4.35 -7.21 -13.79
C PRO A 110 -4.34 -8.18 -12.60
N GLN A 111 -4.75 -9.43 -12.83
CA GLN A 111 -4.49 -10.50 -11.88
C GLN A 111 -2.97 -10.65 -11.69
N LEU A 112 -2.53 -10.70 -10.43
CA LEU A 112 -1.12 -10.80 -10.09
C LEU A 112 -0.79 -12.19 -9.53
N ALA A 113 0.45 -12.61 -9.78
CA ALA A 113 1.04 -13.81 -9.24
C ALA A 113 1.09 -13.81 -7.72
N ALA A 114 1.03 -14.99 -7.12
CA ALA A 114 1.17 -15.20 -5.68
C ALA A 114 0.24 -14.27 -4.86
N ASP A 115 0.77 -13.58 -3.85
CA ASP A 115 0.08 -12.59 -3.04
C ASP A 115 0.41 -11.14 -3.47
N HIS A 116 0.90 -10.91 -4.70
CA HIS A 116 1.40 -9.59 -5.12
C HIS A 116 0.28 -8.53 -5.15
N LEU A 117 -0.98 -8.93 -5.35
CA LEU A 117 -2.12 -8.00 -5.21
C LEU A 117 -2.28 -7.47 -3.77
N LYS A 118 -1.98 -8.28 -2.76
CA LYS A 118 -1.99 -7.86 -1.36
C LYS A 118 -0.85 -6.87 -1.11
N ILE A 119 0.35 -7.19 -1.59
CA ILE A 119 1.53 -6.32 -1.54
C ILE A 119 1.23 -4.94 -2.13
N VAL A 120 0.65 -4.89 -3.33
CA VAL A 120 0.31 -3.62 -4.01
C VAL A 120 -0.70 -2.81 -3.19
N LYS A 121 -1.75 -3.45 -2.66
CA LYS A 121 -2.75 -2.79 -1.82
C LYS A 121 -2.14 -2.20 -0.54
N ASP A 122 -1.27 -2.95 0.13
CA ASP A 122 -0.59 -2.50 1.34
C ASP A 122 0.36 -1.33 1.04
N ALA A 123 1.06 -1.36 -0.10
CA ALA A 123 1.95 -0.28 -0.52
C ALA A 123 1.20 1.01 -0.91
N ILE A 124 0.08 0.91 -1.64
CA ILE A 124 -0.80 2.06 -1.94
C ILE A 124 -1.29 2.68 -0.64
N ARG A 125 -1.81 1.85 0.26
CA ARG A 125 -2.27 2.27 1.58
C ARG A 125 -1.18 2.99 2.37
N TYR A 126 0.04 2.44 2.38
CA TYR A 126 1.18 3.06 3.04
C TYR A 126 1.57 4.40 2.40
N ALA A 127 1.58 4.48 1.06
CA ALA A 127 1.87 5.70 0.32
C ALA A 127 0.87 6.82 0.64
N THR A 128 -0.44 6.49 0.73
CA THR A 128 -1.48 7.44 1.13
C THR A 128 -1.27 7.96 2.55
N VAL A 129 -0.97 7.07 3.51
CA VAL A 129 -0.69 7.48 4.90
C VAL A 129 0.56 8.36 4.99
N LYS A 130 1.60 8.09 4.18
CA LYS A 130 2.86 8.85 4.21
C LYS A 130 2.80 10.19 3.46
N LYS A 131 1.94 10.35 2.45
CA LYS A 131 1.74 11.61 1.69
C LYS A 131 1.26 12.78 2.58
N GLY A 132 0.94 12.51 3.84
CA GLY A 132 0.80 13.53 4.87
C GLY A 132 -0.64 14.00 5.05
N PHE A 133 -0.83 14.69 6.18
CA PHE A 133 -2.10 15.19 6.71
C PHE A 133 -3.00 15.87 5.68
N THR A 134 -2.43 16.65 4.75
CA THR A 134 -3.18 17.37 3.72
C THR A 134 -3.87 16.44 2.71
N ALA A 135 -3.19 15.38 2.26
CA ALA A 135 -3.78 14.41 1.31
C ALA A 135 -4.91 13.59 1.95
N VAL A 136 -4.74 13.23 3.23
CA VAL A 136 -5.81 12.57 4.01
C VAL A 136 -7.01 13.51 4.15
N CYS A 137 -6.80 14.79 4.47
CA CYS A 137 -7.89 15.75 4.51
C CYS A 137 -8.60 15.91 3.15
N ASP A 138 -7.86 16.00 2.05
CA ASP A 138 -8.44 16.14 0.70
C ASP A 138 -9.28 14.91 0.29
N ASP A 139 -8.81 13.70 0.61
CA ASP A 139 -9.55 12.45 0.38
C ASP A 139 -10.83 12.39 1.24
N LEU A 140 -10.77 12.85 2.49
CA LEU A 140 -11.91 12.93 3.40
C LEU A 140 -12.95 13.95 2.93
N LEU A 141 -12.51 15.10 2.43
CA LEU A 141 -13.37 16.10 1.80
C LEU A 141 -14.08 15.52 0.56
N ALA A 142 -13.37 14.77 -0.29
CA ALA A 142 -13.94 14.11 -1.46
C ALA A 142 -15.00 13.04 -1.10
N LEU A 143 -14.93 12.48 0.10
CA LEU A 143 -15.91 11.54 0.65
C LEU A 143 -17.10 12.23 1.33
N GLY A 144 -17.15 13.56 1.30
CA GLY A 144 -18.24 14.36 1.82
C GLY A 144 -18.12 14.70 3.30
N LEU A 145 -16.94 14.55 3.92
CA LEU A 145 -16.71 15.19 5.23
C LEU A 145 -16.60 16.70 5.02
N VAL A 146 -17.11 17.47 5.98
CA VAL A 146 -16.76 18.88 6.09
C VAL A 146 -15.31 19.03 6.57
N LYS A 147 -14.70 20.16 6.24
CA LYS A 147 -13.27 20.41 6.49
C LYS A 147 -12.88 20.23 7.95
N GLU A 148 -13.68 20.72 8.88
CA GLU A 148 -13.42 20.60 10.31
C GLU A 148 -13.36 19.13 10.76
N ASP A 149 -14.26 18.28 10.23
CA ASP A 149 -14.33 16.87 10.58
C ASP A 149 -13.16 16.08 9.97
N ALA A 150 -12.79 16.42 8.73
CA ALA A 150 -11.65 15.83 8.02
C ALA A 150 -10.33 16.09 8.76
N GLU A 151 -10.14 17.31 9.27
CA GLU A 151 -8.96 17.69 10.06
C GLU A 151 -8.87 16.91 11.38
N VAL A 152 -10.00 16.69 12.08
CA VAL A 152 -10.00 15.90 13.33
C VAL A 152 -9.66 14.43 13.06
N VAL A 153 -10.28 13.81 12.05
CA VAL A 153 -9.97 12.42 11.67
C VAL A 153 -8.50 12.28 11.29
N ALA A 154 -7.97 13.22 10.52
CA ALA A 154 -6.56 13.23 10.13
C ALA A 154 -5.62 13.40 11.34
N ASP A 155 -6.00 14.19 12.35
CA ASP A 155 -5.24 14.31 13.60
C ASP A 155 -5.27 13.02 14.43
N CYS A 156 -6.40 12.30 14.47
CA CYS A 156 -6.47 10.99 15.13
C CYS A 156 -5.54 9.95 14.48
N ILE A 157 -5.52 9.93 13.14
CA ILE A 157 -4.59 9.08 12.37
C ILE A 157 -3.15 9.39 12.74
N LYS A 158 -2.81 10.68 12.70
CA LYS A 158 -1.45 11.18 12.93
C LYS A 158 -0.96 10.89 14.34
N THR A 159 -1.80 11.18 15.33
CA THR A 159 -1.42 11.09 16.75
C THR A 159 -1.53 9.68 17.32
N LYS A 160 -2.20 8.76 16.60
CA LYS A 160 -2.58 7.44 17.12
C LYS A 160 -3.27 7.54 18.48
N LYS A 161 -4.11 8.57 18.66
CA LYS A 161 -4.94 8.75 19.85
C LYS A 161 -6.40 8.59 19.48
N VAL A 162 -7.19 8.17 20.47
CA VAL A 162 -8.64 8.32 20.40
C VAL A 162 -8.93 9.81 20.38
N CYS A 163 -9.64 10.27 19.36
CA CYS A 163 -10.26 11.58 19.41
C CYS A 163 -11.74 11.47 19.12
N SER A 164 -12.44 12.46 19.64
CA SER A 164 -13.86 12.64 19.41
C SER A 164 -14.11 14.05 18.89
N TRP A 165 -15.07 14.18 17.99
CA TRP A 165 -15.56 15.48 17.56
C TRP A 165 -17.08 15.48 17.53
N SER A 166 -17.66 16.67 17.44
CA SER A 166 -19.10 16.83 17.31
C SER A 166 -19.43 17.65 16.08
N ASN A 167 -20.34 17.16 15.25
CA ASN A 167 -20.92 17.92 14.14
C ASN A 167 -22.45 17.87 14.20
N ASN A 168 -23.11 18.83 13.56
CA ASN A 168 -24.57 18.93 13.47
C ASN A 168 -25.14 18.02 12.37
N GLU A 169 -24.31 17.45 11.50
CA GLU A 169 -24.70 16.59 10.38
C GLU A 169 -24.36 15.12 10.62
N ILE A 170 -25.15 14.22 10.02
CA ILE A 170 -24.89 12.77 10.01
C ILE A 170 -23.84 12.48 8.94
N VAL A 171 -22.67 11.97 9.33
CA VAL A 171 -21.71 11.37 8.39
C VAL A 171 -22.35 10.13 7.76
N SER A 172 -22.36 10.08 6.42
CA SER A 172 -23.04 9.01 5.68
C SER A 172 -22.41 7.63 5.92
N GLU A 173 -23.19 6.54 5.80
CA GLU A 173 -22.67 5.16 5.89
C GLU A 173 -21.54 4.89 4.88
N LYS A 174 -21.63 5.48 3.68
CA LYS A 174 -20.58 5.41 2.65
C LYS A 174 -19.27 6.02 3.15
N THR A 175 -19.37 7.18 3.78
CA THR A 175 -18.24 7.91 4.35
C THR A 175 -17.63 7.14 5.54
N ILE A 176 -18.47 6.55 6.39
CA ILE A 176 -18.07 5.66 7.49
C ILE A 176 -17.29 4.44 6.98
N ALA A 177 -17.82 3.75 5.97
CA ALA A 177 -17.18 2.57 5.38
C ALA A 177 -15.82 2.93 4.77
N ALA A 178 -15.73 4.09 4.11
CA ALA A 178 -14.47 4.59 3.56
C ALA A 178 -13.46 4.94 4.68
N LEU A 179 -13.89 5.61 5.74
CA LEU A 179 -13.05 5.91 6.91
C LEU A 179 -12.43 4.65 7.52
N GLN A 180 -13.22 3.58 7.69
CA GLN A 180 -12.73 2.29 8.18
C GLN A 180 -11.67 1.66 7.26
N GLN A 181 -11.72 1.92 5.96
CA GLN A 181 -10.70 1.47 5.01
C GLN A 181 -9.39 2.25 5.14
N TYR A 182 -9.42 3.56 5.42
CA TYR A 182 -8.21 4.40 5.56
C TYR A 182 -7.52 4.24 6.91
N LEU A 183 -8.30 4.08 7.97
CA LEU A 183 -7.81 3.99 9.33
C LEU A 183 -7.29 2.56 9.63
N THR A 184 -6.03 2.24 9.35
CA THR A 184 -5.35 1.09 9.99
C THR A 184 -4.08 1.54 10.66
N ILE A 185 -3.72 0.90 11.76
CA ILE A 185 -2.35 0.95 12.31
C ILE A 185 -1.72 -0.43 12.14
N ASN A 186 -0.54 -0.49 11.53
CA ASN A 186 0.23 -1.74 11.34
C ASN A 186 -0.58 -2.86 10.65
N GLY A 187 -1.45 -2.53 9.68
CA GLY A 187 -2.27 -3.51 8.97
C GLY A 187 -3.53 -3.97 9.71
N HIS A 188 -3.81 -3.46 10.91
CA HIS A 188 -5.04 -3.76 11.66
C HIS A 188 -6.11 -2.68 11.46
N PRO A 189 -7.35 -3.03 11.08
CA PRO A 189 -8.45 -2.08 10.93
C PRO A 189 -8.69 -1.32 12.23
N ILE A 190 -8.68 0.01 12.16
CA ILE A 190 -9.20 0.87 13.23
C ILE A 190 -10.72 0.82 13.11
N VAL A 191 -11.36 0.44 14.20
CA VAL A 191 -12.81 0.47 14.28
C VAL A 191 -13.25 1.90 14.60
N VAL A 192 -13.79 2.59 13.61
CA VAL A 192 -14.56 3.81 13.86
C VAL A 192 -15.86 3.41 14.54
N ASN A 193 -16.04 3.81 15.80
CA ASN A 193 -17.30 3.62 16.49
C ASN A 193 -18.12 4.90 16.39
N ILE A 194 -19.27 4.82 15.75
CA ILE A 194 -20.19 5.95 15.62
C ILE A 194 -21.19 5.87 16.77
N ASN A 195 -21.08 6.80 17.71
CA ASN A 195 -22.01 6.89 18.83
C ASN A 195 -22.79 8.20 18.74
N ALA A 196 -23.91 8.19 18.02
CA ALA A 196 -24.87 9.28 18.09
C ALA A 196 -25.46 9.35 19.51
N MET A 197 -24.86 10.15 20.40
CA MET A 197 -25.46 10.42 21.71
C MET A 197 -26.63 11.40 21.53
N PRO A 198 -27.83 11.07 22.01
CA PRO A 198 -28.97 11.97 21.88
C PRO A 198 -28.79 13.19 22.81
N ASN A 199 -28.28 14.29 22.27
CA ASN A 199 -28.43 15.60 22.91
C ASN A 199 -28.75 16.67 21.87
N ARG A 200 -30.05 16.73 21.54
CA ARG A 200 -30.87 17.78 20.89
C ARG A 200 -30.36 18.54 19.65
N SER A 201 -29.12 18.43 19.20
CA SER A 201 -28.63 19.05 17.96
C SER A 201 -27.23 18.61 17.47
N LYS A 202 -26.53 17.69 18.15
CA LYS A 202 -25.17 17.27 17.77
C LYS A 202 -24.97 15.75 17.76
N TYR A 203 -24.24 15.25 16.77
CA TYR A 203 -23.69 13.91 16.73
C TYR A 203 -22.28 13.92 17.32
N ILE A 204 -21.93 12.91 18.13
CA ILE A 204 -20.56 12.73 18.66
C ILE A 204 -19.91 11.56 17.92
N TRP A 205 -18.75 11.82 17.35
CA TRP A 205 -17.98 10.86 16.58
C TRP A 205 -16.78 10.43 17.40
N GLU A 206 -16.44 9.14 17.44
CA GLU A 206 -15.30 8.64 18.21
C GLU A 206 -14.47 7.64 17.39
N VAL A 207 -13.19 7.96 17.16
CA VAL A 207 -12.26 7.04 16.50
C VAL A 207 -11.54 6.25 17.57
N LYS A 208 -11.92 4.98 17.77
CA LYS A 208 -11.21 4.08 18.69
C LYS A 208 -10.20 3.21 17.94
N LEU A 209 -8.94 3.36 18.31
CA LEU A 209 -7.92 2.39 17.94
C LEU A 209 -8.17 1.13 18.76
N LYS A 210 -8.61 0.03 18.14
CA LYS A 210 -8.53 -1.28 18.78
C LYS A 210 -7.05 -1.66 18.87
N LYS A 211 -6.60 -2.02 20.08
CA LYS A 211 -5.31 -2.68 20.29
C LYS A 211 -5.33 -4.07 19.67
#